data_AF-A0AAV0S0N6-F1
#
_entry.id   AF-A0AAV0S0N6-F1
#
_cell.length_a   1.000
_cell.length_b   1.000
_cell.length_c   1.000
_cell.angle_alpha   90.00
_cell.angle_beta   90.00
_cell.angle_gamma   90.00
#
_symmetry.space_group_name_H-M   'P 1'
#
loop_
_entity.id
_entity.type
_entity.pdbx_description
1 polymer ?
#
loop_
_entity_poly.entity_id
_entity_poly.type
_entity_poly.pdbx_seq_one_letter_code
_entity_poly.pdbx_strand_id
1 'polypeptide(L)'
;MAEGRRAVTHEDLAPSPGSTDLGSRTAISLVLLTVLCGLLCFALCLIAEASRSQDTWDDHLCVYSGSGETPLMCGAIAFIGLAVAMVVEHTYLLFAASKAPPPALLAWDPTYGPSKDVTWQAGAFFISTWVCFAVAEILLLIGLSVESGHLKNWATPKQSCLVIREGVFAAAGVFSLFTVFLAGGLYLTAFRAQRISQEHEAARRQIIDVSVLYASPPRSPPRAREHIQAAEREDPVRRQDQADHLSVALPSALIKQLSFV
;
A
#
# COMPACT_ATOMS: atom_id res chain seq x y z
N MET A 1 -22.29 -46.62 10.12
CA MET A 1 -21.97 -45.20 9.86
C MET A 1 -20.92 -44.79 10.87
N ALA A 2 -19.65 -44.70 10.45
CA ALA A 2 -18.56 -44.30 11.32
C ALA A 2 -18.33 -42.79 11.13
N GLU A 3 -18.69 -42.02 12.15
CA GLU A 3 -18.40 -40.59 12.28
C GLU A 3 -16.88 -40.44 12.41
N GLY A 4 -16.20 -40.06 11.32
CA GLY A 4 -14.77 -39.79 11.34
C GLY A 4 -14.48 -38.56 12.19
N ARG A 5 -13.96 -38.76 13.41
CA ARG A 5 -13.42 -37.66 14.22
C ARG A 5 -12.24 -37.04 13.46
N ARG A 6 -12.46 -35.88 12.87
CA ARG A 6 -11.41 -35.04 12.30
C ARG A 6 -10.49 -34.62 13.45
N ALA A 7 -9.26 -35.11 13.44
CA ALA A 7 -8.25 -34.66 14.39
C ALA A 7 -7.91 -33.20 14.07
N VAL A 8 -8.23 -32.30 14.99
CA VAL A 8 -7.82 -30.89 14.91
C VAL A 8 -6.31 -30.86 15.07
N THR A 9 -5.59 -30.59 13.98
CA THR A 9 -4.13 -30.45 14.03
C THR A 9 -3.78 -29.03 14.49
N HIS A 10 -2.56 -28.83 14.98
CA HIS A 10 -2.10 -27.49 15.40
C HIS A 10 -2.18 -26.44 14.27
N GLU A 11 -2.22 -26.88 13.01
CA GLU A 11 -2.44 -26.05 11.82
C GLU A 11 -3.87 -25.48 11.76
N ASP A 12 -4.89 -26.22 12.21
CA ASP A 12 -6.29 -25.75 12.23
C ASP A 12 -6.55 -24.71 13.33
N LEU A 13 -5.69 -24.66 14.36
CA LEU A 13 -5.78 -23.71 15.47
C LEU A 13 -4.88 -22.49 15.28
N ALA A 14 -3.96 -22.51 14.31
CA ALA A 14 -3.14 -21.35 14.01
C ALA A 14 -4.06 -20.26 13.45
N PRO A 15 -4.16 -19.08 14.09
CA PRO A 15 -4.90 -17.97 13.52
C PRO A 15 -4.24 -17.64 12.19
N SER A 16 -4.88 -17.95 11.06
CA SER A 16 -4.42 -17.44 9.78
C SER A 16 -4.76 -15.94 9.80
N PRO A 17 -3.76 -15.04 9.86
CA PRO A 17 -4.05 -13.64 9.68
C PRO A 17 -4.48 -13.54 8.22
N GLY A 18 -5.74 -13.19 7.97
CA GLY A 18 -6.19 -12.84 6.63
C GLY A 18 -5.44 -11.58 6.20
N SER A 19 -4.21 -11.75 5.69
CA SER A 19 -3.38 -10.65 5.21
C SER A 19 -4.03 -10.12 3.95
N THR A 20 -4.46 -8.87 3.98
CA THR A 20 -4.90 -8.19 2.75
C THR A 20 -3.63 -7.83 1.98
N ASP A 21 -3.39 -8.53 0.87
CA ASP A 21 -2.19 -8.31 0.08
C ASP A 21 -2.27 -6.97 -0.68
N LEU A 22 -1.37 -6.03 -0.37
CA LEU A 22 -1.22 -4.79 -1.15
C LEU A 22 -0.84 -5.09 -2.62
N GLY A 23 -0.34 -6.29 -2.94
CA GLY A 23 -0.13 -6.74 -4.33
C GLY A 23 -1.37 -7.22 -5.07
N SER A 24 -2.53 -7.23 -4.41
CA SER A 24 -3.77 -7.74 -4.99
C SER A 24 -4.24 -6.88 -6.16
N ARG A 25 -4.95 -7.52 -7.12
CA ARG A 25 -5.53 -6.82 -8.27
C ARG A 25 -6.45 -5.66 -7.85
N THR A 26 -7.17 -5.82 -6.75
CA THR A 26 -8.07 -4.80 -6.21
C THR A 26 -7.30 -3.58 -5.71
N ALA A 27 -6.19 -3.78 -5.01
CA ALA A 27 -5.31 -2.69 -4.55
C ALA A 27 -4.77 -1.86 -5.72
N ILE A 28 -4.25 -2.53 -6.76
CA ILE A 28 -3.72 -1.87 -7.97
C ILE A 28 -4.85 -1.13 -8.71
N SER A 29 -6.02 -1.75 -8.85
CA SER A 29 -7.18 -1.12 -9.48
C SER A 29 -7.66 0.11 -8.71
N LEU A 30 -7.64 0.08 -7.38
CA LEU A 30 -8.01 1.23 -6.54
C LEU A 30 -7.05 2.40 -6.76
N VAL A 31 -5.73 2.18 -6.74
CA VAL A 31 -4.74 3.23 -7.00
C VAL A 31 -4.93 3.84 -8.39
N LEU A 32 -5.11 3.01 -9.42
CA LEU A 32 -5.38 3.49 -10.77
C LEU A 32 -6.67 4.31 -10.85
N LEU A 33 -7.73 3.84 -10.21
CA LEU A 33 -9.01 4.54 -10.14
C LEU A 33 -8.86 5.90 -9.44
N THR A 34 -8.13 5.97 -8.33
CA THR A 34 -7.89 7.23 -7.61
C THR A 34 -7.09 8.23 -8.48
N VAL A 35 -6.07 7.76 -9.20
CA VAL A 35 -5.31 8.63 -10.11
C VAL A 35 -6.21 9.17 -11.23
N LEU A 36 -7.03 8.32 -11.84
CA LEU A 36 -7.99 8.75 -12.87
C LEU A 36 -9.03 9.73 -12.30
N CYS A 37 -9.53 9.48 -11.09
CA CYS A 37 -10.43 10.38 -10.40
C CYS A 37 -9.78 11.74 -10.12
N GLY A 38 -8.53 11.76 -9.66
CA GLY A 38 -7.77 13.00 -9.44
C GLY A 38 -7.53 13.79 -10.72
N LEU A 39 -7.23 13.12 -11.84
CA LEU A 39 -7.11 13.76 -13.16
C LEU A 39 -8.44 14.37 -13.62
N LEU A 40 -9.55 13.66 -13.41
CA LEU A 40 -10.88 14.19 -13.70
C LEU A 40 -11.20 15.39 -12.81
N CYS A 41 -10.91 15.33 -11.50
CA CYS A 41 -11.10 16.45 -10.58
C CYS A 41 -10.26 17.66 -11.00
N PHE A 42 -9.01 17.46 -11.42
CA PHE A 42 -8.16 18.51 -11.97
C PHE A 42 -8.78 19.16 -13.21
N ALA A 43 -9.24 18.35 -14.18
CA ALA A 43 -9.90 18.88 -15.38
C ALA A 43 -11.18 19.66 -15.03
N LEU A 44 -11.99 19.17 -14.10
CA LEU A 44 -13.18 19.88 -13.60
C LEU A 44 -12.82 21.20 -12.93
N CYS A 45 -11.72 21.25 -12.17
CA CYS A 45 -11.21 22.49 -11.59
C CYS A 45 -10.78 23.50 -12.67
N LEU A 46 -10.15 23.05 -13.76
CA LEU A 46 -9.81 23.93 -14.89
C LEU A 46 -11.05 24.43 -15.62
N ILE A 47 -12.07 23.58 -15.80
CA ILE A 47 -13.35 24.00 -16.39
C ILE A 47 -14.04 25.02 -15.47
N ALA A 48 -14.02 24.79 -14.16
CA ALA A 48 -14.55 25.74 -13.19
C ALA A 48 -13.79 27.08 -13.23
N GLU A 49 -12.47 27.05 -13.33
CA GLU A 49 -11.66 28.27 -13.48
C GLU A 49 -12.01 29.02 -14.79
N ALA A 50 -12.11 28.31 -15.91
CA ALA A 50 -12.42 28.92 -17.20
C ALA A 50 -13.86 29.46 -17.29
N SER A 51 -14.78 28.91 -16.50
CA SER A 51 -16.19 29.30 -16.46
C SER A 51 -16.56 30.17 -15.26
N ARG A 52 -15.58 30.62 -14.48
CA ARG A 52 -15.82 31.45 -13.29
C ARG A 52 -16.52 32.75 -13.64
N SER A 53 -17.34 33.22 -12.73
CA SER A 53 -17.93 34.56 -12.80
C SER A 53 -16.83 35.64 -12.83
N GLN A 54 -17.05 36.69 -13.62
CA GLN A 54 -16.19 37.88 -13.64
C GLN A 54 -17.04 39.13 -13.38
N ASP A 55 -16.45 40.17 -12.81
CA ASP A 55 -17.10 41.47 -12.68
C ASP A 55 -16.89 42.31 -13.93
N THR A 56 -17.99 42.91 -14.39
CA THR A 56 -18.00 43.94 -15.43
C THR A 56 -18.59 45.21 -14.84
N TRP A 57 -18.03 46.36 -15.22
CA TRP A 57 -18.45 47.66 -14.72
C TRP A 57 -19.27 48.40 -15.79
N ASP A 58 -20.48 48.81 -15.42
CA ASP A 58 -21.40 49.59 -16.24
C ASP A 58 -21.93 50.78 -15.41
N ASP A 59 -21.69 52.00 -15.87
CA ASP A 59 -22.11 53.27 -15.24
C ASP A 59 -21.93 53.31 -13.70
N HIS A 60 -20.70 53.01 -13.23
CA HIS A 60 -20.31 52.93 -11.81
C HIS A 60 -20.94 51.79 -10.99
N LEU A 61 -21.77 50.95 -11.60
CA LEU A 61 -22.32 49.74 -11.00
C LEU A 61 -21.58 48.52 -11.52
N CYS A 62 -21.49 47.50 -10.69
CA CYS A 62 -20.89 46.23 -11.05
C CYS A 62 -21.98 45.18 -11.36
N VAL A 63 -21.76 44.44 -12.45
CA VAL A 63 -22.62 43.34 -12.92
C VAL A 63 -21.75 42.11 -13.16
N TYR A 64 -22.23 40.92 -12.82
CA TYR A 64 -21.52 39.67 -13.10
C TYR A 64 -21.69 39.26 -14.57
N SER A 65 -20.61 38.79 -15.19
CA SER A 65 -20.58 38.39 -16.61
C SER A 65 -21.36 37.11 -16.92
N GLY A 66 -21.60 36.25 -15.93
CA GLY A 66 -22.24 34.95 -16.11
C GLY A 66 -22.83 34.36 -14.83
N SER A 67 -23.64 33.32 -15.03
CA SER A 67 -24.17 32.49 -13.94
C SER A 67 -23.06 31.62 -13.35
N GLY A 68 -22.96 31.56 -12.02
CA GLY A 68 -22.04 30.67 -11.31
C GLY A 68 -22.40 29.19 -11.38
N GLU A 69 -23.40 28.79 -12.16
CA GLU A 69 -23.92 27.41 -12.21
C GLU A 69 -22.86 26.39 -12.68
N THR A 70 -22.21 26.63 -13.82
CA THR A 70 -21.17 25.73 -14.35
C THR A 70 -19.97 25.58 -13.40
N PRO A 71 -19.32 26.66 -12.92
CA PRO A 71 -18.19 26.53 -12.02
C PRO A 71 -18.59 25.91 -10.68
N LEU A 72 -19.80 26.18 -10.18
CA LEU A 72 -20.33 25.55 -8.97
C LEU A 72 -20.51 24.04 -9.16
N MET A 73 -21.12 23.58 -10.25
CA MET A 73 -21.33 22.17 -10.52
C MET A 73 -20.00 21.42 -10.71
N CYS A 74 -19.09 21.98 -11.53
CA CYS A 74 -17.77 21.39 -11.76
C CYS A 74 -16.94 21.34 -10.47
N GLY A 75 -16.92 22.44 -9.70
CA GLY A 75 -16.22 22.49 -8.42
C GLY A 75 -16.81 21.53 -7.39
N ALA A 76 -18.14 21.38 -7.33
CA ALA A 76 -18.81 20.51 -6.36
C ALA A 76 -18.54 19.03 -6.66
N ILE A 77 -18.55 18.64 -7.95
CA ILE A 77 -18.17 17.29 -8.37
C ILE A 77 -16.70 17.04 -8.04
N ALA A 78 -15.81 18.00 -8.28
CA ALA A 78 -14.39 17.87 -7.93
C ALA A 78 -14.17 17.72 -6.41
N PHE A 79 -14.85 18.53 -5.60
CA PHE A 79 -14.82 18.49 -4.13
C PHE A 79 -15.26 17.12 -3.59
N ILE A 80 -16.46 16.67 -3.98
CA ILE A 80 -16.99 15.37 -3.52
C ILE A 80 -16.13 14.22 -4.06
N GLY A 81 -15.74 14.29 -5.33
CA GLY A 81 -14.94 13.26 -6.00
C GLY A 81 -13.59 13.06 -5.31
N LEU A 82 -12.88 14.16 -5.03
CA LEU A 82 -11.60 14.12 -4.33
C LEU A 82 -11.76 13.58 -2.90
N ALA A 83 -12.74 14.07 -2.15
CA ALA A 83 -12.99 13.61 -0.78
C ALA A 83 -13.30 12.10 -0.72
N VAL A 84 -14.15 11.59 -1.61
CA VAL A 84 -14.47 10.16 -1.68
C VAL A 84 -13.23 9.35 -2.06
N ALA A 85 -12.49 9.75 -3.09
CA ALA A 85 -11.28 9.05 -3.52
C ALA A 85 -10.24 8.98 -2.39
N MET A 86 -10.01 10.11 -1.72
CA MET A 86 -9.07 10.25 -0.60
C MET A 86 -9.45 9.31 0.56
N VAL A 87 -10.71 9.34 1.00
CA VAL A 87 -11.19 8.50 2.12
C VAL A 87 -11.13 7.03 1.74
N VAL A 88 -11.61 6.63 0.55
CA VAL A 88 -11.60 5.22 0.13
C VAL A 88 -10.18 4.67 0.04
N GLU A 89 -9.25 5.40 -0.57
CA GLU A 89 -7.86 4.95 -0.70
C GLU A 89 -7.17 4.85 0.67
N HIS A 90 -7.27 5.88 1.52
CA HIS A 90 -6.60 5.88 2.82
C HIS A 90 -7.21 4.88 3.80
N THR A 91 -8.54 4.68 3.77
CA THR A 91 -9.17 3.63 4.59
C THR A 91 -8.76 2.24 4.14
N TYR A 92 -8.64 1.99 2.83
CA TYR A 92 -8.13 0.74 2.30
C TYR A 92 -6.68 0.49 2.75
N LEU A 93 -5.80 1.50 2.63
CA LEU A 93 -4.41 1.42 3.07
C LEU A 93 -4.29 1.14 4.57
N LEU A 94 -5.05 1.84 5.41
CA LEU A 94 -5.06 1.63 6.87
C LEU A 94 -5.60 0.26 7.23
N PHE A 95 -6.65 -0.20 6.54
CA PHE A 95 -7.20 -1.54 6.74
C PHE A 95 -6.18 -2.61 6.36
N ALA A 96 -5.54 -2.49 5.20
CA ALA A 96 -4.50 -3.41 4.75
C ALA A 96 -3.32 -3.45 5.72
N ALA A 97 -2.87 -2.28 6.21
CA ALA A 97 -1.82 -2.17 7.21
C ALA A 97 -2.21 -2.81 8.56
N SER A 98 -3.46 -2.66 9.01
CA SER A 98 -3.94 -3.25 10.27
C SER A 98 -4.03 -4.78 10.24
N LYS A 99 -4.11 -5.38 9.04
CA LYS A 99 -4.20 -6.83 8.84
C LYS A 99 -2.86 -7.47 8.47
N ALA A 100 -1.79 -6.68 8.35
CA ALA A 100 -0.45 -7.22 8.17
C ALA A 100 -0.03 -8.01 9.43
N PRO A 101 0.60 -9.18 9.27
CA PRO A 101 0.91 -10.06 10.40
C PRO A 101 1.80 -9.37 11.45
N PRO A 102 1.64 -9.71 12.75
CA PRO A 102 2.32 -9.04 13.86
C PRO A 102 3.87 -9.07 13.88
N PRO A 103 4.62 -9.92 13.14
CA PRO A 103 6.07 -9.75 13.03
C PRO A 103 6.46 -8.47 12.29
N ALA A 104 5.55 -7.88 11.50
CA ALA A 104 5.77 -6.57 10.90
C ALA A 104 5.98 -5.51 11.99
N LEU A 105 5.35 -5.59 13.16
CA LEU A 105 5.60 -4.69 14.29
C LEU A 105 6.90 -5.00 15.06
N LEU A 106 7.48 -6.19 14.89
CA LEU A 106 8.84 -6.52 15.38
C LEU A 106 9.93 -6.15 14.36
N ALA A 107 9.62 -6.05 13.06
CA ALA A 107 10.49 -5.43 12.06
C ALA A 107 10.56 -3.90 12.20
N TRP A 108 9.67 -3.31 13.01
CA TRP A 108 9.75 -1.92 13.48
C TRP A 108 10.65 -1.77 14.72
N ASP A 109 11.42 -2.80 15.07
CA ASP A 109 12.50 -2.67 16.04
C ASP A 109 13.52 -1.62 15.53
N PRO A 110 13.73 -0.52 16.26
CA PRO A 110 14.64 0.57 15.86
C PRO A 110 16.11 0.13 15.74
N THR A 111 16.44 -1.12 16.07
CA THR A 111 17.78 -1.69 15.90
C THR A 111 18.12 -2.12 14.47
N TYR A 112 17.13 -2.25 13.56
CA TYR A 112 17.39 -2.55 12.13
C TYR A 112 17.43 -1.27 11.28
N GLY A 113 18.62 -0.88 10.82
CA GLY A 113 18.88 0.36 10.05
C GLY A 113 17.96 0.65 8.84
N PRO A 114 17.48 -0.34 8.05
CA PRO A 114 16.64 -0.08 6.88
C PRO A 114 15.17 0.27 7.18
N SER A 115 14.65 -0.02 8.38
CA SER A 115 13.21 0.16 8.70
C SER A 115 12.86 1.60 9.09
N LYS A 116 13.82 2.36 9.61
CA LYS A 116 13.63 3.77 10.02
C LYS A 116 13.37 4.70 8.83
N ASP A 117 14.09 4.50 7.73
CA ASP A 117 13.95 5.36 6.55
C ASP A 117 12.60 5.16 5.85
N VAL A 118 12.15 3.90 5.74
CA VAL A 118 10.87 3.56 5.10
C VAL A 118 9.68 4.06 5.90
N THR A 119 9.73 3.98 7.23
CA THR A 119 8.66 4.46 8.12
C THR A 119 8.60 5.99 8.15
N TRP A 120 9.75 6.66 8.21
CA TRP A 120 9.84 8.11 8.07
C TRP A 120 9.29 8.58 6.72
N GLN A 121 9.70 7.92 5.64
CA GLN A 121 9.23 8.21 4.29
C GLN A 121 7.71 8.04 4.17
N ALA A 122 7.15 6.93 4.67
CA ALA A 122 5.71 6.70 4.68
C ALA A 122 4.96 7.76 5.49
N GLY A 123 5.49 8.15 6.66
CA GLY A 123 4.95 9.23 7.47
C GLY A 123 4.96 10.58 6.74
N ALA A 124 6.06 10.91 6.07
CA ALA A 124 6.18 12.14 5.29
C ALA A 124 5.18 12.19 4.13
N PHE A 125 5.01 11.08 3.39
CA PHE A 125 3.98 10.99 2.35
C PHE A 125 2.58 11.14 2.95
N PHE A 126 2.25 10.42 4.02
CA PHE A 126 0.94 10.50 4.66
C PHE A 126 0.58 11.93 5.07
N ILE A 127 1.46 12.60 5.83
CA ILE A 127 1.22 13.98 6.29
C ILE A 127 1.11 14.94 5.11
N SER A 128 2.01 14.83 4.12
CA SER A 128 1.99 15.69 2.93
C SER A 128 0.69 15.53 2.14
N THR A 129 0.20 14.29 1.98
CA THR A 129 -1.08 14.02 1.32
C THR A 129 -2.23 14.70 2.02
N TRP A 130 -2.34 14.59 3.35
CA TRP A 130 -3.43 15.23 4.10
C TRP A 130 -3.36 16.76 4.06
N VAL A 131 -2.15 17.33 4.09
CA VAL A 131 -1.96 18.78 3.97
C VAL A 131 -2.38 19.26 2.57
N CYS A 132 -1.93 18.60 1.50
CA CYS A 132 -2.34 18.93 0.14
C CYS A 132 -3.85 18.77 -0.07
N PHE A 133 -4.44 17.71 0.47
CA PHE A 133 -5.88 17.47 0.43
C PHE A 133 -6.65 18.60 1.12
N ALA A 134 -6.27 18.95 2.35
CA ALA A 134 -6.92 20.02 3.09
C ALA A 134 -6.83 21.37 2.36
N VAL A 135 -5.67 21.70 1.78
CA VAL A 135 -5.50 22.93 1.00
C VAL A 135 -6.40 22.90 -0.25
N ALA A 136 -6.45 21.79 -0.98
CA ALA A 136 -7.31 21.64 -2.15
C ALA A 136 -8.79 21.85 -1.79
N GLU A 137 -9.27 21.17 -0.76
CA GLU A 137 -10.66 21.24 -0.30
C GLU A 137 -11.03 22.64 0.21
N ILE A 138 -10.15 23.31 0.95
CA ILE A 138 -10.39 24.69 1.40
C ILE A 138 -10.51 25.64 0.22
N LEU A 139 -9.63 25.53 -0.78
CA LEU A 139 -9.69 26.36 -1.99
C LEU A 139 -10.97 26.09 -2.79
N LEU A 140 -11.38 24.82 -2.92
CA LEU A 140 -12.66 24.46 -3.54
C LEU A 140 -13.84 25.03 -2.76
N LEU A 141 -13.86 24.92 -1.43
CA LEU A 141 -14.94 25.45 -0.59
C LEU A 141 -15.05 26.96 -0.72
N ILE A 142 -13.94 27.69 -0.77
CA ILE A 142 -13.94 29.14 -1.06
C ILE A 142 -14.56 29.39 -2.43
N GLY A 143 -14.09 28.67 -3.45
CA GLY A 143 -14.66 28.54 -4.79
C GLY A 143 -16.18 28.49 -4.81
N LEU A 144 -16.70 27.42 -4.23
CA LEU A 144 -18.11 27.07 -4.18
C LEU A 144 -18.92 28.09 -3.40
N SER A 145 -18.38 28.60 -2.28
CA SER A 145 -19.06 29.58 -1.44
C SER A 145 -19.36 30.87 -2.23
N VAL A 146 -18.39 31.38 -2.98
CA VAL A 146 -18.58 32.60 -3.77
C VAL A 146 -19.48 32.36 -4.99
N GLU A 147 -19.19 31.32 -5.79
CA GLU A 147 -19.95 31.05 -7.02
C GLU A 147 -21.43 30.68 -6.72
N SER A 148 -21.73 30.09 -5.56
CA SER A 148 -23.12 29.84 -5.14
C SER A 148 -23.95 31.13 -5.00
N GLY A 149 -23.29 32.24 -4.66
CA GLY A 149 -23.89 33.56 -4.57
C GLY A 149 -24.30 34.14 -5.93
N HIS A 150 -23.81 33.56 -7.03
CA HIS A 150 -24.06 34.04 -8.39
C HIS A 150 -25.12 33.21 -9.13
N LEU A 151 -25.85 32.32 -8.44
CA LEU A 151 -26.92 31.54 -9.05
C LEU A 151 -28.17 32.36 -9.38
N LYS A 152 -28.47 33.38 -8.57
CA LYS A 152 -29.69 34.20 -8.70
C LYS A 152 -29.34 35.67 -8.79
N ASN A 153 -30.05 36.39 -9.66
CA ASN A 153 -29.90 37.83 -9.82
C ASN A 153 -28.46 38.26 -10.16
N TRP A 154 -27.68 37.41 -10.83
CA TRP A 154 -26.29 37.71 -11.20
C TRP A 154 -26.19 38.87 -12.19
N ALA A 155 -27.18 39.03 -13.07
CA ALA A 155 -27.29 40.16 -14.00
C ALA A 155 -27.82 41.45 -13.36
N THR A 156 -28.14 41.47 -12.06
CA THR A 156 -28.61 42.70 -11.39
C THR A 156 -27.44 43.60 -11.01
N PRO A 157 -27.46 44.90 -11.38
CA PRO A 157 -26.41 45.85 -11.00
C PRO A 157 -26.27 46.01 -9.49
N LYS A 158 -25.04 46.02 -9.00
CA LYS A 158 -24.68 46.12 -7.57
C LYS A 158 -23.63 47.21 -7.36
N GLN A 159 -23.59 47.80 -6.16
CA GLN A 159 -22.58 48.78 -5.77
C GLN A 159 -21.18 48.15 -5.59
N SER A 160 -21.12 46.86 -5.28
CA SER A 160 -19.88 46.10 -5.12
C SER A 160 -20.10 44.64 -5.51
N CYS A 161 -19.19 44.07 -6.30
CA CYS A 161 -19.16 42.64 -6.59
C CYS A 161 -18.09 41.93 -5.78
N LEU A 162 -18.38 40.69 -5.40
CA LEU A 162 -17.42 39.77 -4.83
C LEU A 162 -17.11 38.72 -5.90
N VAL A 163 -15.88 38.76 -6.40
CA VAL A 163 -15.38 37.82 -7.42
C VAL A 163 -14.18 37.09 -6.85
N ILE A 164 -14.06 35.81 -7.19
CA ILE A 164 -12.90 35.02 -6.83
C ILE A 164 -11.69 35.44 -7.65
N ARG A 165 -10.54 35.50 -6.99
CA ARG A 165 -9.26 35.78 -7.66
C ARG A 165 -8.96 34.67 -8.67
N GLU A 166 -8.42 35.07 -9.81
CA GLU A 166 -7.95 34.14 -10.83
C GLU A 166 -6.97 33.11 -10.25
N GLY A 167 -7.18 31.86 -10.64
CA GLY A 167 -6.33 30.73 -10.30
C GLY A 167 -6.71 30.01 -9.02
N VAL A 168 -7.78 30.38 -8.31
CA VAL A 168 -8.20 29.67 -7.08
C VAL A 168 -8.65 28.25 -7.41
N PHE A 169 -9.50 28.05 -8.43
CA PHE A 169 -9.92 26.71 -8.84
C PHE A 169 -8.75 25.96 -9.48
N ALA A 170 -7.94 26.63 -10.31
CA ALA A 170 -6.76 26.00 -10.90
C ALA A 170 -5.77 25.50 -9.82
N ALA A 171 -5.47 26.32 -8.81
CA ALA A 171 -4.61 25.94 -7.68
C ALA A 171 -5.21 24.77 -6.90
N ALA A 172 -6.50 24.80 -6.63
CA ALA A 172 -7.20 23.69 -5.96
C ALA A 172 -7.06 22.38 -6.75
N GLY A 173 -7.22 22.43 -8.08
CA GLY A 173 -7.00 21.29 -8.96
C GLY A 173 -5.56 20.77 -8.90
N VAL A 174 -4.56 21.65 -8.88
CA VAL A 174 -3.14 21.25 -8.78
C VAL A 174 -2.88 20.54 -7.45
N PHE A 175 -3.36 21.08 -6.33
CA PHE A 175 -3.24 20.42 -5.02
C PHE A 175 -4.01 19.10 -4.96
N SER A 176 -5.17 19.00 -5.62
CA SER A 176 -5.93 17.75 -5.77
C SER A 176 -5.11 16.69 -6.52
N LEU A 177 -4.44 17.08 -7.59
CA LEU A 177 -3.58 16.19 -8.37
C LEU A 177 -2.35 15.75 -7.57
N PHE A 178 -1.68 16.68 -6.88
CA PHE A 178 -0.58 16.34 -5.97
C PHE A 178 -1.02 15.36 -4.89
N THR A 179 -2.21 15.54 -4.31
CA THR A 179 -2.77 14.65 -3.29
C THR A 179 -2.83 13.21 -3.79
N VAL A 180 -3.40 12.94 -4.97
CA VAL A 180 -3.50 11.56 -5.48
C VAL A 180 -2.13 10.96 -5.85
N PHE A 181 -1.17 11.78 -6.30
CA PHE A 181 0.19 11.30 -6.56
C PHE A 181 0.95 10.97 -5.27
N LEU A 182 0.81 11.79 -4.23
CA LEU A 182 1.40 11.52 -2.92
C LEU A 182 0.77 10.28 -2.27
N ALA A 183 -0.55 10.07 -2.43
CA ALA A 183 -1.24 8.87 -2.02
C ALA A 183 -0.71 7.62 -2.75
N GLY A 184 -0.50 7.69 -4.06
CA GLY A 184 0.17 6.64 -4.83
C GLY A 184 1.61 6.37 -4.35
N GLY A 185 2.35 7.42 -4.00
CA GLY A 185 3.68 7.31 -3.38
C GLY A 185 3.66 6.60 -2.02
N LEU A 186 2.65 6.90 -1.20
CA LEU A 186 2.39 6.21 0.07
C LEU A 186 2.09 4.72 -0.17
N TYR A 187 1.22 4.41 -1.14
CA TYR A 187 0.90 3.04 -1.53
C TYR A 187 2.14 2.26 -1.96
N LEU A 188 2.98 2.83 -2.83
CA LEU A 188 4.22 2.19 -3.27
C LEU A 188 5.19 1.96 -2.12
N THR A 189 5.27 2.92 -1.19
CA THR A 189 6.11 2.80 0.00
C THR A 189 5.60 1.68 0.91
N ALA A 190 4.28 1.61 1.14
CA ALA A 190 3.65 0.54 1.91
C ALA A 190 3.84 -0.83 1.25
N PHE A 191 3.69 -0.91 -0.08
CA PHE A 191 3.91 -2.14 -0.83
C PHE A 191 5.37 -2.61 -0.74
N ARG A 192 6.35 -1.70 -0.84
CA ARG A 192 7.77 -2.02 -0.62
C ARG A 192 8.02 -2.53 0.80
N ALA A 193 7.44 -1.88 1.80
CA ALA A 193 7.54 -2.33 3.19
C ALA A 193 6.96 -3.74 3.39
N GLN A 194 5.80 -4.02 2.79
CA GLN A 194 5.19 -5.36 2.84
C GLN A 194 6.09 -6.41 2.19
N ARG A 195 6.66 -6.12 1.02
CA ARG A 195 7.55 -7.05 0.30
C ARG A 195 8.80 -7.38 1.12
N ILE A 196 9.46 -6.37 1.68
CA ILE A 196 10.63 -6.56 2.55
C ILE A 196 10.26 -7.41 3.78
N SER A 197 9.10 -7.14 4.40
CA SER A 197 8.62 -7.94 5.53
C SER A 197 8.38 -9.41 5.16
N GLN A 198 7.78 -9.68 4.00
CA GLN A 198 7.55 -11.05 3.52
C GLN A 198 8.86 -11.80 3.26
N GLU A 199 9.85 -11.14 2.67
CA GLU A 199 11.19 -11.71 2.43
C GLU A 199 11.89 -12.07 3.76
N HIS A 200 11.81 -11.19 4.77
CA HIS A 200 12.33 -11.47 6.10
C HIS A 200 11.60 -12.62 6.80
N GLU A 201 10.27 -12.70 6.71
CA GLU A 201 9.50 -13.81 7.25
C GLU A 201 9.87 -15.14 6.59
N ALA A 202 10.04 -15.16 5.26
CA ALA A 202 10.46 -16.36 4.53
C ALA A 202 11.86 -16.82 4.97
N ALA A 203 12.81 -15.90 5.09
CA ALA A 203 14.15 -16.20 5.59
C ALA A 203 14.12 -16.71 7.05
N ARG A 204 13.31 -16.10 7.92
CA ARG A 204 13.16 -16.53 9.31
C ARG A 204 12.55 -17.92 9.41
N ARG A 205 11.53 -18.25 8.61
CA ARG A 205 10.93 -19.59 8.55
C ARG A 205 11.97 -20.63 8.11
N GLN A 206 12.76 -20.34 7.07
CA GLN A 206 13.84 -21.23 6.63
C GLN A 206 14.88 -21.48 7.74
N ILE A 207 15.29 -20.44 8.47
CA ILE A 207 16.24 -20.59 9.59
C ILE A 207 15.65 -21.48 10.68
N ILE A 208 14.37 -21.30 11.03
CA ILE A 208 13.68 -22.13 12.03
C ILE A 208 13.61 -23.59 11.57
N ASP A 209 13.18 -23.86 10.33
CA ASP A 209 13.07 -25.23 9.80
C ASP A 209 14.42 -25.95 9.80
N VAL A 210 15.48 -25.25 9.39
CA VAL A 210 16.86 -25.77 9.43
C VAL A 210 17.31 -26.03 10.87
N SER A 211 17.02 -25.14 11.81
CA SER A 211 17.39 -25.32 13.22
C SER A 211 16.69 -26.53 13.86
N VAL A 212 15.43 -26.81 13.51
CA VAL A 212 14.69 -28.00 13.98
C VAL A 212 15.30 -29.30 13.44
N LEU A 213 15.73 -29.30 12.18
CA LEU A 213 16.44 -30.45 11.57
C LEU A 213 17.77 -30.75 12.28
N TYR A 214 18.56 -29.72 12.63
CA TYR A 214 19.83 -29.88 13.34
C TYR A 214 19.69 -30.15 14.85
N ALA A 215 18.59 -29.72 15.48
CA ALA A 215 18.31 -29.96 16.90
C ALA A 215 17.65 -31.32 17.18
N SER A 216 17.33 -32.10 16.14
CA SER A 216 16.77 -33.45 16.30
C SER A 216 17.84 -34.42 16.82
N PRO A 217 17.61 -35.16 17.93
CA PRO A 217 18.55 -36.18 18.42
C PRO A 217 18.82 -37.23 17.33
N PRO A 218 20.02 -37.84 17.27
CA PRO A 218 20.29 -38.89 16.29
C PRO A 218 19.24 -39.99 16.42
N ARG A 219 18.44 -40.18 15.37
CA ARG A 219 17.47 -41.27 15.29
C ARG A 219 18.30 -42.54 15.23
N SER A 220 18.34 -43.28 16.35
CA SER A 220 19.01 -44.58 16.43
C SER A 220 18.57 -45.45 15.26
N PRO A 221 19.49 -46.12 14.54
CA PRO A 221 19.12 -46.95 13.41
C PRO A 221 18.06 -47.97 13.85
N PRO A 222 17.08 -48.28 12.99
CA PRO A 222 16.07 -49.27 13.34
C PRO A 222 16.80 -50.56 13.67
N ARG A 223 16.68 -51.02 14.92
CA ARG A 223 17.12 -52.34 15.34
C ARG A 223 16.52 -53.33 14.36
N ALA A 224 17.37 -53.87 13.50
CA ALA A 224 17.08 -55.07 12.74
C ALA A 224 16.56 -56.09 13.76
N ARG A 225 15.32 -56.51 13.55
CA ARG A 225 14.66 -57.59 14.27
C ARG A 225 15.56 -58.82 14.10
N GLU A 226 16.35 -59.14 15.12
CA GLU A 226 17.14 -60.36 15.23
C GLU A 226 16.20 -61.56 15.07
N HIS A 227 16.13 -62.10 13.87
CA HIS A 227 15.74 -63.48 13.67
C HIS A 227 17.00 -64.31 13.94
N ILE A 228 17.04 -64.91 15.13
CA ILE A 228 17.99 -65.97 15.46
C ILE A 228 17.71 -67.11 14.46
N GLN A 229 18.56 -67.27 13.46
CA GLN A 229 18.72 -68.52 12.72
C GLN A 229 20.05 -69.14 13.12
N ALA A 230 19.96 -70.42 13.48
CA ALA A 230 21.05 -71.23 13.96
C ALA A 230 22.20 -71.30 12.95
N ALA A 231 23.40 -71.33 13.49
CA ALA A 231 24.65 -71.49 12.78
C ALA A 231 24.70 -72.80 11.99
N GLU A 232 25.07 -72.69 10.72
CA GLU A 232 25.82 -73.74 10.03
C GLU A 232 27.04 -73.10 9.35
N ARG A 233 28.12 -73.86 9.43
CA ARG A 233 29.53 -73.47 9.39
C ARG A 233 30.09 -73.75 8.00
N GLU A 234 30.84 -72.81 7.41
CA GLU A 234 32.09 -73.07 6.65
C GLU A 234 32.81 -71.77 6.24
N ASP A 235 34.10 -71.93 5.92
CA ASP A 235 35.28 -71.08 6.21
C ASP A 235 35.56 -69.86 5.27
N PRO A 236 36.56 -69.00 5.60
CA PRO A 236 36.68 -67.63 5.09
C PRO A 236 37.64 -67.49 3.89
N VAL A 237 37.61 -66.30 3.26
CA VAL A 237 38.77 -65.49 2.78
C VAL A 237 38.27 -64.51 1.71
N ARG A 238 38.39 -63.19 1.95
CA ARG A 238 39.30 -62.27 1.21
C ARG A 238 39.10 -60.82 1.69
N ARG A 239 40.21 -60.20 2.14
CA ARG A 239 40.35 -58.75 2.38
C ARG A 239 40.17 -57.96 1.08
N GLN A 240 39.58 -56.77 1.17
CA GLN A 240 40.02 -55.61 0.40
C GLN A 240 39.77 -54.33 1.24
N ASP A 241 40.85 -53.59 1.46
CA ASP A 241 40.94 -52.33 2.20
C ASP A 241 40.43 -51.11 1.40
N GLN A 242 40.36 -49.98 2.12
CA GLN A 242 40.46 -48.57 1.67
C GLN A 242 39.15 -47.93 1.17
N ALA A 243 38.42 -47.13 1.97
CA ALA A 243 38.71 -45.78 2.51
C ALA A 243 38.61 -44.64 1.47
N ASP A 244 37.79 -43.65 1.87
CA ASP A 244 37.71 -42.24 1.46
C ASP A 244 37.28 -41.84 0.04
N HIS A 245 36.07 -41.27 -0.06
CA HIS A 245 35.83 -39.96 -0.70
C HIS A 245 34.38 -39.49 -0.45
N LEU A 246 34.18 -38.58 0.52
CA LEU A 246 32.97 -37.75 0.56
C LEU A 246 33.37 -36.27 0.57
N SER A 247 33.60 -35.75 -0.63
CA SER A 247 33.84 -34.33 -0.89
C SER A 247 32.51 -33.58 -0.74
N VAL A 248 32.33 -32.85 0.35
CA VAL A 248 31.21 -31.90 0.50
C VAL A 248 31.51 -30.68 -0.36
N ALA A 249 30.92 -30.64 -1.56
CA ALA A 249 30.91 -29.47 -2.41
C ALA A 249 29.86 -28.47 -1.91
N LEU A 250 30.33 -27.39 -1.31
CA LEU A 250 29.57 -26.16 -1.06
C LEU A 250 29.30 -25.47 -2.42
N PRO A 251 28.05 -25.14 -2.81
CA PRO A 251 27.82 -24.42 -4.06
C PRO A 251 28.28 -22.96 -3.94
N SER A 252 29.32 -22.62 -4.68
CA SER A 252 29.92 -21.29 -4.86
C SER A 252 29.02 -20.28 -5.61
N ALA A 253 27.70 -20.45 -5.57
CA ALA A 253 26.73 -19.59 -6.27
C ALA A 253 26.23 -18.43 -5.40
N LEU A 254 26.42 -18.47 -4.08
CA LEU A 254 25.82 -17.49 -3.16
C LEU A 254 26.65 -16.20 -2.97
N ILE A 255 27.89 -16.15 -3.48
CA ILE A 255 28.80 -15.00 -3.28
C ILE A 255 28.68 -13.94 -4.40
N LYS A 256 28.11 -14.27 -5.57
CA LYS A 256 28.06 -13.33 -6.72
C LYS A 256 26.84 -12.42 -6.79
N GLN A 257 25.83 -12.58 -5.92
CA GLN A 257 24.63 -11.72 -5.95
C GLN A 257 24.63 -10.58 -4.90
N LEU A 258 25.66 -10.48 -4.05
CA LEU A 258 25.74 -9.45 -3.01
C LEU A 258 26.66 -8.27 -3.35
N SER A 259 27.10 -8.13 -4.61
CA SER A 259 28.08 -7.11 -5.00
C SER A 259 27.67 -6.18 -6.15
N PHE A 260 26.40 -6.04 -6.51
CA PHE A 260 25.99 -5.02 -7.47
C PHE A 260 24.59 -4.46 -7.20
N VAL A 261 24.60 -3.23 -6.64
CA VAL A 261 23.64 -2.11 -6.74
C VAL A 261 22.16 -2.38 -6.50
#